data_AF-Q9NP99-F1
#
_entry.id   AF-Q9NP99-F1
#
_cell.length_a   1.000
_cell.length_b   1.000
_cell.length_c   1.000
_cell.angle_alpha   90.00
_cell.angle_beta   90.00
_cell.angle_gamma   90.00
#
_symmetry.space_group_name_H-M   'P 1'
#
loop_
_entity.id
_entity.type
_entity.pdbx_description
1 polymer ?
#
loop_
_entity_poly.entity_id
_entity_poly.type
_entity_poly.pdbx_seq_one_letter_code
_entity_poly.pdbx_strand_id
1 'polypeptide(L)'
;MRKTRLWGLLWMLFVSELRAATKLTEEKYELKEGQTLDVKCDYTLEKFASSQKAWQIIRDGEMPKTLACTERPSKNSHPVQVGRIILEDYHDHGLLRVRMVNLQVEDSGLYQCVIYQPPKEPHMLFDRIRLVVTKGFSGTPGSNENSTQNVYKIPPTTTKALCPLYTSPRTVTQAPPKSTADVSTPDSEINLTNVTDIIRVPVFNIVILLAGGFLSKSLVFSVLFAVTLRSFVP
;
A
#
# COMPACT_ATOMS: atom_id res chain seq x y z
N MET A 1 30.38 17.71 37.85
CA MET A 1 29.76 18.42 36.70
C MET A 1 29.61 17.60 35.40
N ARG A 2 29.79 16.26 35.41
CA ARG A 2 29.74 15.43 34.17
C ARG A 2 28.33 14.96 33.71
N LYS A 3 27.32 14.97 34.60
CA LYS A 3 26.00 14.36 34.33
C LYS A 3 25.10 15.17 33.39
N THR A 4 25.18 16.50 33.41
CA THR A 4 24.33 17.37 32.56
C THR A 4 24.68 17.28 31.06
N ARG A 5 25.94 16.98 30.73
CA ARG A 5 26.39 16.85 29.34
C ARG A 5 25.86 15.58 28.65
N LEU A 6 25.63 14.50 29.39
CA LEU A 6 25.07 13.25 28.84
C LEU A 6 23.58 13.37 28.49
N TRP A 7 22.79 14.10 29.27
CA TRP A 7 21.36 14.28 28.97
C TRP A 7 21.15 15.08 27.69
N GLY A 8 21.94 16.14 27.46
CA GLY A 8 21.91 16.88 26.21
C GLY A 8 22.19 15.99 24.99
N LEU A 9 23.18 15.09 25.08
CA LEU A 9 23.49 14.14 24.01
C LEU A 9 22.35 13.13 23.77
N LEU A 10 21.74 12.61 24.84
CA LEU A 10 20.62 11.69 24.73
C LEU A 10 19.40 12.35 24.06
N TRP A 11 19.10 13.61 24.41
CA TRP A 11 18.04 14.37 23.74
C TRP A 11 18.33 14.62 22.26
N MET A 12 19.58 14.94 21.90
CA MET A 12 19.97 15.15 20.50
C MET A 12 19.87 13.85 19.69
N LEU A 13 20.24 12.71 20.28
CA LEU A 13 20.05 11.39 19.67
C LEU A 13 18.57 11.09 19.47
N PHE A 14 17.73 11.38 20.46
CA PHE A 14 16.28 11.20 20.38
C PHE A 14 15.64 12.02 19.25
N VAL A 15 16.01 13.30 19.14
CA VAL A 15 15.52 14.17 18.07
C VAL A 15 16.03 13.72 16.69
N SER A 16 17.24 13.13 16.63
CA SER A 16 17.81 12.59 15.39
C SER A 16 17.12 11.29 14.95
N GLU A 17 16.81 10.39 15.88
CA GLU A 17 16.05 9.16 15.59
C GLU A 17 14.61 9.44 15.18
N LEU A 18 13.95 10.44 15.79
CA LEU A 18 12.63 10.87 15.32
C LEU A 18 12.66 11.49 13.92
N ARG A 19 13.74 12.18 13.54
CA ARG A 19 13.93 12.67 12.17
C ARG A 19 14.26 11.55 11.18
N ALA A 20 14.74 10.40 11.65
CA ALA A 20 14.97 9.22 10.81
C ALA A 20 13.68 8.45 10.49
N ALA A 21 12.50 8.97 10.85
CA ALA A 21 11.22 8.47 10.35
C ALA A 21 11.27 8.44 8.80
N THR A 22 11.26 7.22 8.27
CA THR A 22 11.43 6.83 6.87
C THR A 22 10.88 7.87 5.91
N LYS A 23 11.76 8.72 5.37
CA LYS A 23 11.44 9.55 4.22
C LYS A 23 11.17 8.58 3.08
N LEU A 24 9.91 8.50 2.68
CA LEU A 24 9.52 7.67 1.55
C LEU A 24 10.32 8.14 0.32
N THR A 25 11.13 7.25 -0.25
CA THR A 25 11.99 7.60 -1.38
C THR A 25 11.13 7.68 -2.63
N GLU A 26 11.44 8.63 -3.49
CA GLU A 26 10.83 8.73 -4.81
C GLU A 26 11.86 8.29 -5.86
N GLU A 27 11.52 7.27 -6.64
CA GLU A 27 12.28 6.87 -7.81
C GLU A 27 11.78 7.67 -9.02
N LYS A 28 12.69 8.30 -9.78
CA LYS A 28 12.35 9.15 -10.90
C LYS A 28 12.59 8.46 -12.23
N TYR A 29 11.57 8.44 -13.09
CA TYR A 29 11.63 7.95 -14.47
C TYR A 29 11.38 9.12 -15.42
N GLU A 30 12.32 9.38 -16.33
CA GLU A 30 12.17 10.36 -17.41
C GLU A 30 12.07 9.64 -18.75
N LEU A 31 10.90 9.71 -19.38
CA LEU A 31 10.61 9.02 -20.63
C LEU A 31 10.05 10.00 -21.67
N LYS A 32 10.07 9.58 -22.93
CA LYS A 32 9.47 10.29 -24.06
C LYS A 32 8.10 9.71 -24.38
N GLU A 33 7.24 10.57 -24.92
CA GLU A 33 5.96 10.17 -25.50
C GLU A 33 6.16 9.01 -26.50
N GLY A 34 5.26 8.02 -26.44
CA GLY A 34 5.33 6.78 -27.22
C GLY A 34 6.19 5.67 -26.60
N GLN A 35 7.06 5.97 -25.62
CA GLN A 35 7.84 4.94 -24.93
C GLN A 35 6.97 4.10 -23.99
N THR A 36 7.57 3.07 -23.39
CA THR A 36 6.93 2.20 -22.40
C THR A 36 7.63 2.34 -21.06
N LEU A 37 6.88 2.64 -20.00
CA LEU A 37 7.36 2.48 -18.63
C LEU A 37 7.38 0.99 -18.28
N ASP A 38 8.45 0.51 -17.67
CA ASP A 38 8.56 -0.85 -17.13
C ASP A 38 9.12 -0.77 -15.71
N VAL A 39 8.25 -1.02 -14.74
CA VAL A 39 8.52 -0.89 -13.31
C VAL A 39 8.45 -2.27 -12.67
N LYS A 40 9.41 -2.51 -11.77
CA LYS A 40 9.50 -3.73 -10.96
C LYS A 40 9.26 -3.37 -9.49
N CYS A 41 8.13 -3.80 -8.95
CA CYS A 41 7.75 -3.57 -7.56
C CYS A 41 7.98 -4.84 -6.74
N ASP A 42 9.15 -4.92 -6.10
CA ASP A 42 9.53 -6.04 -5.25
C ASP A 42 8.77 -6.01 -3.93
N TYR A 43 8.14 -7.13 -3.59
CA TYR A 43 7.47 -7.34 -2.31
C TYR A 43 8.14 -8.40 -1.45
N THR A 44 9.00 -9.23 -2.05
CA THR A 44 9.95 -10.21 -1.47
C THR A 44 9.34 -11.32 -0.61
N LEU A 45 8.29 -11.02 0.15
CA LEU A 45 7.65 -11.93 1.09
C LEU A 45 6.60 -12.77 0.39
N GLU A 46 6.79 -14.09 0.44
CA GLU A 46 5.85 -15.09 -0.08
C GLU A 46 4.42 -14.90 0.47
N LYS A 47 4.28 -14.39 1.70
CA LYS A 47 2.97 -14.09 2.31
C LYS A 47 2.12 -13.12 1.48
N PHE A 48 2.72 -12.34 0.59
CA PHE A 48 2.03 -11.41 -0.31
C PHE A 48 1.81 -11.96 -1.72
N ALA A 49 2.29 -13.15 -2.05
CA ALA A 49 2.18 -13.73 -3.40
C ALA A 49 0.74 -13.72 -3.89
N SER A 50 -0.19 -14.33 -3.14
CA SER A 50 -1.61 -14.39 -3.50
C SER A 50 -2.41 -13.12 -3.17
N SER A 51 -1.80 -12.11 -2.54
CA SER A 51 -2.47 -10.85 -2.20
C SER A 51 -2.76 -10.05 -3.46
N GLN A 52 -3.95 -9.43 -3.52
CA GLN A 52 -4.30 -8.55 -4.63
C GLN A 52 -3.37 -7.33 -4.64
N LYS A 53 -2.87 -6.96 -5.82
CA LYS A 53 -1.96 -5.84 -5.99
C LYS A 53 -2.56 -4.81 -6.93
N ALA A 54 -2.12 -3.56 -6.82
CA ALA A 54 -2.63 -2.48 -7.63
C ALA A 54 -1.55 -1.48 -8.01
N TRP A 55 -1.80 -0.83 -9.14
CA TRP A 55 -1.09 0.34 -9.61
C TRP A 55 -1.98 1.57 -9.43
N GLN A 56 -1.45 2.56 -8.73
CA GLN A 56 -2.21 3.76 -8.36
C GLN A 56 -1.48 5.03 -8.76
N ILE A 57 -2.25 6.07 -9.07
CA ILE A 57 -1.75 7.43 -9.24
C ILE A 57 -2.13 8.29 -8.04
N ILE A 58 -1.19 9.09 -7.57
CA ILE A 58 -1.35 10.04 -6.48
C ILE A 58 -1.47 11.43 -7.11
N ARG A 59 -2.55 12.14 -6.78
CA ARG A 59 -2.74 13.55 -7.14
C ARG A 59 -2.70 14.38 -5.86
N ASP A 60 -2.25 15.62 -5.97
CA ASP A 60 -2.05 16.47 -4.80
C ASP A 60 -3.38 16.72 -4.07
N GLY A 61 -3.42 16.39 -2.78
CA GLY A 61 -4.62 16.55 -1.94
C GLY A 61 -5.72 15.50 -2.15
N GLU A 62 -5.54 14.55 -3.07
CA GLU A 62 -6.54 13.51 -3.36
C GLU A 62 -6.12 12.13 -2.81
N MET A 63 -7.12 11.28 -2.58
CA MET A 63 -6.86 9.87 -2.29
C MET A 63 -6.25 9.18 -3.54
N PRO A 64 -5.27 8.27 -3.37
CA PRO A 64 -4.70 7.54 -4.49
C PRO A 64 -5.78 6.84 -5.32
N LYS A 65 -5.76 7.06 -6.64
CA LYS A 65 -6.70 6.47 -7.58
C LYS A 65 -6.10 5.19 -8.16
N THR A 66 -6.77 4.06 -7.95
CA THR A 66 -6.40 2.78 -8.58
C THR A 66 -6.65 2.84 -10.08
N LEU A 67 -5.58 2.61 -10.87
CA LEU A 67 -5.63 2.58 -12.33
C LEU A 67 -5.79 1.15 -12.86
N ALA A 68 -5.11 0.19 -12.22
CA ALA A 68 -5.20 -1.23 -12.55
C ALA A 68 -4.97 -2.05 -11.28
N CYS A 69 -5.52 -3.26 -11.23
CA CYS A 69 -5.27 -4.19 -10.13
C CYS A 69 -5.35 -5.64 -10.56
N THR A 70 -4.67 -6.53 -9.84
CA THR A 70 -4.71 -7.97 -10.08
C THR A 70 -6.03 -8.58 -9.56
N GLU A 71 -6.28 -9.84 -9.92
CA GLU A 71 -7.38 -10.60 -9.35
C GLU A 71 -7.20 -10.81 -7.84
N ARG A 72 -8.28 -11.26 -7.17
CA ARG A 72 -8.25 -11.68 -5.78
C ARG A 72 -8.77 -13.13 -5.67
N PRO A 73 -7.95 -14.12 -5.29
CA PRO A 73 -6.51 -14.02 -5.07
C PRO A 73 -5.74 -13.69 -6.36
N SER A 74 -4.55 -13.09 -6.24
CA SER A 74 -3.65 -12.88 -7.38
C SER A 74 -3.18 -14.23 -7.90
N LYS A 75 -3.11 -14.38 -9.23
CA LYS A 75 -2.63 -15.58 -9.90
C LYS A 75 -1.21 -15.36 -10.41
N ASN A 76 -0.35 -16.34 -10.21
CA ASN A 76 1.04 -16.27 -10.65
C ASN A 76 1.12 -16.13 -12.17
N SER A 77 1.99 -15.25 -12.66
CA SER A 77 2.26 -15.02 -14.09
C SER A 77 0.98 -14.80 -14.92
N HIS A 78 -0.02 -14.14 -14.34
CA HIS A 78 -1.28 -13.83 -14.99
C HIS A 78 -1.37 -12.34 -15.35
N PRO A 79 -1.23 -11.96 -16.63
CA PRO A 79 -1.30 -10.56 -17.03
C PRO A 79 -2.72 -10.00 -16.90
N VAL A 80 -2.84 -8.82 -16.28
CA VAL A 80 -4.07 -8.02 -16.26
C VAL A 80 -3.83 -6.73 -17.03
N GLN A 81 -4.63 -6.50 -18.08
CA GLN A 81 -4.51 -5.31 -18.91
C GLN A 81 -5.73 -4.39 -18.73
N VAL A 82 -5.47 -3.14 -18.38
CA VAL A 82 -6.47 -2.07 -18.29
C VAL A 82 -6.00 -0.90 -19.15
N GLY A 83 -6.59 -0.75 -20.34
CA GLY A 83 -6.18 0.25 -21.32
C GLY A 83 -4.71 0.05 -21.74
N ARG A 84 -3.87 1.07 -21.48
CA ARG A 84 -2.42 1.08 -21.76
C ARG A 84 -1.58 0.50 -20.61
N ILE A 85 -2.20 0.04 -19.53
CA ILE A 85 -1.52 -0.46 -18.34
C ILE A 85 -1.59 -1.98 -18.31
N ILE A 86 -0.47 -2.65 -18.07
CA ILE A 86 -0.36 -4.09 -17.94
C ILE A 86 0.29 -4.41 -16.59
N LEU A 87 -0.39 -5.19 -15.77
CA LEU A 87 0.13 -5.73 -14.52
C LEU A 87 0.39 -7.22 -14.66
N GLU A 88 1.52 -7.69 -14.15
CA GLU A 88 1.85 -9.11 -14.14
C GLU A 88 2.59 -9.44 -12.84
N ASP A 89 2.06 -10.40 -12.09
CA ASP A 89 2.54 -10.73 -10.75
C ASP A 89 3.31 -12.05 -10.78
N TYR A 90 4.60 -12.02 -10.46
CA TYR A 90 5.51 -13.16 -10.45
C TYR A 90 5.76 -13.60 -9.00
N HIS A 91 4.98 -14.57 -8.55
CA HIS A 91 5.01 -15.10 -7.19
C HIS A 91 6.36 -15.75 -6.86
N ASP A 92 6.96 -16.42 -7.83
CA ASP A 92 8.26 -17.09 -7.76
C ASP A 92 9.42 -16.10 -7.53
N HIS A 93 9.26 -14.86 -8.01
CA HIS A 93 10.23 -13.79 -7.83
C HIS A 93 9.86 -12.81 -6.72
N GLY A 94 8.67 -12.93 -6.14
CA GLY A 94 8.16 -11.95 -5.17
C GLY A 94 8.04 -10.54 -5.75
N LEU A 95 7.64 -10.44 -7.02
CA LEU A 95 7.72 -9.22 -7.84
C LEU A 95 6.40 -8.92 -8.56
N LEU A 96 5.90 -7.69 -8.48
CA LEU A 96 4.87 -7.17 -9.38
C LEU A 96 5.52 -6.35 -10.49
N ARG A 97 5.33 -6.74 -11.75
CA ARG A 97 5.74 -5.97 -12.91
C ARG A 97 4.60 -5.09 -13.40
N VAL A 98 4.87 -3.80 -13.59
CA VAL A 98 3.93 -2.81 -14.13
C VAL A 98 4.49 -2.26 -15.41
N ARG A 99 3.72 -2.35 -16.51
CA ARG A 99 4.05 -1.70 -17.77
C ARG A 99 2.98 -0.68 -18.15
N MET A 100 3.40 0.51 -18.57
CA MET A 100 2.52 1.48 -19.21
C MET A 100 3.02 1.74 -20.62
N VAL A 101 2.29 1.24 -21.62
CA VAL A 101 2.70 1.31 -23.03
C VAL A 101 2.25 2.60 -23.69
N ASN A 102 2.95 3.02 -24.74
CA ASN A 102 2.63 4.20 -25.53
C ASN A 102 2.31 5.42 -24.64
N LEU A 103 3.28 5.80 -23.81
CA LEU A 103 3.15 6.89 -22.83
C LEU A 103 2.76 8.21 -23.50
N GLN A 104 1.93 8.99 -22.82
CA GLN A 104 1.52 10.34 -23.21
C GLN A 104 2.03 11.35 -22.18
N VAL A 105 2.15 12.63 -22.56
CA VAL A 105 2.64 13.67 -21.65
C VAL A 105 1.79 13.76 -20.38
N GLU A 106 0.49 13.52 -20.53
CA GLU A 106 -0.53 13.51 -19.48
C GLU A 106 -0.38 12.36 -18.48
N ASP A 107 0.43 11.34 -18.81
CA ASP A 107 0.79 10.25 -17.89
C ASP A 107 1.87 10.68 -16.88
N SER A 108 2.41 11.90 -16.99
CA SER A 108 3.33 12.41 -15.98
C SER A 108 2.63 12.50 -14.62
N GLY A 109 3.28 12.02 -13.56
CA GLY A 109 2.66 11.99 -12.24
C GLY A 109 3.44 11.21 -11.19
N LEU A 110 2.87 11.14 -9.99
CA LEU A 110 3.39 10.32 -8.90
C LEU A 110 2.56 9.05 -8.79
N TYR A 111 3.22 7.91 -8.78
CA TYR A 111 2.60 6.60 -8.79
C TYR A 111 3.08 5.75 -7.62
N GLN A 112 2.34 4.68 -7.32
CA GLN A 112 2.75 3.69 -6.34
C GLN A 112 2.18 2.30 -6.65
N CYS A 113 2.94 1.27 -6.26
CA CYS A 113 2.47 -0.09 -6.17
C CYS A 113 1.89 -0.35 -4.78
N VAL A 114 0.74 -1.02 -4.71
CA VAL A 114 0.03 -1.30 -3.45
C VAL A 114 -0.31 -2.77 -3.36
N ILE A 115 -0.17 -3.35 -2.17
CA ILE A 115 -0.61 -4.71 -1.86
C ILE A 115 -1.79 -4.63 -0.89
N TYR A 116 -2.96 -5.09 -1.33
CA TYR A 116 -4.14 -5.21 -0.48
C TYR A 116 -4.06 -6.45 0.41
N GLN A 117 -4.11 -6.24 1.73
CA GLN A 117 -4.08 -7.30 2.74
C GLN A 117 -5.33 -7.24 3.62
N PRO A 118 -6.50 -7.69 3.14
CA PRO A 118 -7.70 -7.72 3.98
C PRO A 118 -7.46 -8.57 5.25
N PRO A 119 -7.94 -8.16 6.43
CA PRO A 119 -8.72 -6.95 6.73
C PRO A 119 -7.87 -5.70 7.05
N LYS A 120 -6.55 -5.80 6.96
CA LYS A 120 -5.61 -4.73 7.29
C LYS A 120 -5.55 -3.68 6.17
N GLU A 121 -5.11 -2.47 6.52
CA GLU A 121 -4.83 -1.43 5.55
C GLU A 121 -3.85 -1.96 4.48
N PRO A 122 -3.96 -1.52 3.21
CA PRO A 122 -3.05 -1.95 2.17
C PRO A 122 -1.62 -1.61 2.57
N HIS A 123 -0.70 -2.58 2.50
CA HIS A 123 0.71 -2.27 2.71
C HIS A 123 1.23 -1.57 1.45
N MET A 124 1.74 -0.36 1.64
CA MET A 124 2.46 0.37 0.60
C MET A 124 3.81 -0.30 0.38
N LEU A 125 4.13 -0.64 -0.87
CA LEU A 125 5.51 -0.92 -1.24
C LEU A 125 6.29 0.41 -1.23
N PHE A 126 7.56 0.32 -0.84
CA PHE A 126 8.24 1.39 -0.11
C PHE A 126 8.55 2.65 -0.94
N ASP A 127 8.72 2.53 -2.27
CA ASP A 127 9.16 3.65 -3.09
C ASP A 127 8.04 4.12 -4.04
N ARG A 128 7.76 5.42 -4.00
CA ARG A 128 6.86 6.07 -4.97
C ARG A 128 7.63 6.34 -6.26
N ILE A 129 6.90 6.39 -7.36
CA ILE A 129 7.48 6.50 -8.70
C ILE A 129 7.05 7.81 -9.33
N ARG A 130 7.99 8.71 -9.54
CA ARG A 130 7.81 9.98 -10.23
C ARG A 130 8.06 9.77 -11.71
N LEU A 131 7.00 9.64 -12.50
CA LEU A 131 7.09 9.57 -13.95
C LEU A 131 7.02 10.98 -14.56
N VAL A 132 7.97 11.32 -15.41
CA VAL A 132 7.99 12.53 -16.22
C VAL A 132 8.04 12.12 -17.68
N VAL A 133 6.96 12.37 -18.42
CA VAL A 133 6.87 12.12 -19.86
C VAL A 133 6.98 13.44 -20.61
N THR A 134 7.93 13.51 -21.54
CA THR A 134 8.14 14.70 -22.39
C THR A 134 7.89 14.37 -23.84
N LYS A 135 7.42 15.35 -24.64
CA LYS A 135 7.27 15.15 -26.09
C LYS A 135 8.62 14.75 -26.70
N GLY A 136 8.58 13.80 -27.64
CA GLY A 136 9.73 13.53 -28.49
C GLY A 136 10.00 14.73 -29.39
N PHE A 137 11.26 15.13 -29.54
CA PHE A 137 11.61 16.12 -30.57
C PHE A 137 11.52 15.44 -31.93
N SER A 138 10.38 15.57 -32.62
CA SER A 138 10.29 15.28 -34.06
C SER A 138 10.87 16.49 -34.81
N GLY A 139 12.19 16.56 -34.89
CA GLY A 139 12.89 17.61 -35.62
C GLY A 139 12.81 17.40 -37.13
N THR A 140 11.66 17.71 -37.75
CA THR A 140 11.55 18.09 -39.18
C THR A 140 10.29 18.93 -39.41
N PRO A 141 10.38 20.19 -39.87
CA PRO A 141 9.26 20.88 -40.48
C PRO A 141 9.14 20.44 -41.94
N GLY A 142 8.09 19.69 -42.28
CA GLY A 142 7.71 19.41 -43.68
C GLY A 142 7.88 17.96 -44.11
N SER A 143 6.78 17.21 -44.09
CA SER A 143 6.37 16.34 -45.21
C SER A 143 5.01 15.75 -44.85
N ASN A 144 4.05 16.02 -45.72
CA ASN A 144 2.68 15.60 -45.62
C ASN A 144 2.60 14.33 -46.47
N GLU A 145 2.62 13.14 -45.85
CA GLU A 145 2.28 11.90 -46.55
C GLU A 145 2.01 10.76 -45.54
N ASN A 146 0.74 10.36 -45.48
CA ASN A 146 0.17 9.12 -44.94
C ASN A 146 1.04 8.29 -43.98
N SER A 147 0.91 8.54 -42.67
CA SER A 147 1.26 7.53 -41.66
C SER A 147 0.02 6.71 -41.33
N THR A 148 -0.06 5.54 -41.97
CA THR A 148 -1.00 4.47 -41.72
C THR A 148 -1.11 4.22 -40.21
N GLN A 149 -2.30 4.48 -39.65
CA GLN A 149 -2.68 4.03 -38.31
C GLN A 149 -2.48 2.51 -38.25
N ASN A 150 -1.37 2.07 -37.68
CA ASN A 150 -1.21 0.70 -37.25
C ASN A 150 -2.08 0.52 -36.01
N VAL A 151 -3.36 0.25 -36.26
CA VAL A 151 -4.30 -0.25 -35.28
C VAL A 151 -3.76 -1.59 -34.83
N TYR A 152 -3.01 -1.60 -33.73
CA TYR A 152 -2.75 -2.82 -33.00
C TYR A 152 -4.11 -3.37 -32.58
N LYS A 153 -4.53 -4.46 -33.23
CA LYS A 153 -5.69 -5.25 -32.84
C LYS A 153 -5.44 -5.76 -31.42
N ILE A 154 -6.04 -5.06 -30.45
CA ILE A 154 -6.11 -5.46 -29.05
C ILE A 154 -6.86 -6.81 -29.03
N PRO A 155 -6.29 -7.90 -28.48
CA PRO A 155 -7.03 -9.14 -28.26
C PRO A 155 -8.20 -8.87 -27.32
N PRO A 156 -9.32 -9.59 -27.42
CA PRO A 156 -10.53 -9.27 -26.68
C PRO A 156 -10.29 -9.38 -25.16
N THR A 157 -10.11 -8.22 -24.54
CA THR A 157 -10.96 -7.68 -23.49
C THR A 157 -11.58 -8.70 -22.52
N THR A 158 -10.93 -8.92 -21.38
CA THR A 158 -11.67 -9.21 -20.14
C THR A 158 -11.96 -7.88 -19.46
N THR A 159 -13.04 -7.20 -19.87
CA THR A 159 -13.60 -6.07 -19.10
C THR A 159 -14.12 -6.65 -17.80
N LYS A 160 -13.32 -6.65 -16.74
CA LYS A 160 -13.82 -6.81 -15.38
C LYS A 160 -13.40 -5.62 -14.53
N ALA A 161 -14.46 -4.92 -14.13
CA ALA A 161 -14.65 -3.88 -13.14
C ALA A 161 -13.43 -3.41 -12.34
N LEU A 162 -13.33 -2.08 -12.22
CA LEU A 162 -12.68 -1.38 -11.11
C LEU A 162 -12.71 -2.24 -9.83
N CYS A 163 -11.52 -2.51 -9.31
CA CYS A 163 -11.25 -3.26 -8.09
C CYS A 163 -12.44 -3.25 -7.10
N PRO A 164 -13.19 -4.35 -6.93
CA PRO A 164 -14.29 -4.37 -5.97
C PRO A 164 -13.72 -4.17 -4.56
N LEU A 165 -14.04 -3.02 -3.96
CA LEU A 165 -13.81 -2.78 -2.54
C LEU A 165 -14.69 -3.76 -1.74
N TYR A 166 -14.07 -4.55 -0.87
CA TYR A 166 -14.77 -5.54 -0.08
C TYR A 166 -15.70 -4.84 0.93
N THR A 167 -17.01 -4.96 0.71
CA THR A 167 -18.01 -4.81 1.77
C THR A 167 -18.15 -6.19 2.39
N SER A 168 -17.61 -6.40 3.60
CA SER A 168 -17.71 -7.68 4.29
C SER A 168 -19.18 -8.01 4.59
N PRO A 169 -19.73 -9.14 4.12
CA PRO A 169 -20.94 -9.69 4.71
C PRO A 169 -20.53 -10.34 6.02
N ARG A 170 -20.89 -9.71 7.15
CA ARG A 170 -20.69 -10.32 8.46
C ARG A 170 -21.69 -11.46 8.60
N THR A 171 -21.26 -12.69 8.32
CA THR A 171 -22.02 -13.88 8.70
C THR A 171 -22.02 -13.97 10.22
N VAL A 172 -23.17 -13.69 10.82
CA VAL A 172 -23.44 -13.97 12.23
C VAL A 172 -23.62 -15.48 12.36
N THR A 173 -22.63 -16.17 12.89
CA THR A 173 -22.82 -17.56 13.33
C THR A 173 -23.69 -17.53 14.59
N GLN A 174 -24.97 -17.84 14.39
CA GLN A 174 -25.95 -18.01 15.45
C GLN A 174 -25.52 -19.15 16.38
N ALA A 175 -25.61 -18.94 17.69
CA ALA A 175 -25.39 -20.00 18.67
C ALA A 175 -26.42 -21.13 18.46
N PRO A 176 -26.05 -22.41 18.67
CA PRO A 176 -26.97 -23.53 18.47
C PRO A 176 -28.16 -23.41 19.45
N PRO A 177 -29.39 -23.74 19.02
CA PRO A 177 -30.56 -23.58 19.87
C PRO A 177 -30.51 -24.56 21.04
N LYS A 178 -30.60 -24.00 22.26
CA LYS A 178 -30.79 -24.75 23.50
C LYS A 178 -32.23 -25.24 23.54
N SER A 179 -32.44 -26.56 23.41
CA SER A 179 -33.74 -27.20 23.57
C SER A 179 -34.29 -26.88 24.97
N THR A 180 -35.42 -26.17 25.02
CA THR A 180 -36.19 -25.92 26.25
C THR A 180 -37.60 -26.39 25.98
N ALA A 181 -38.08 -27.29 26.82
CA ALA A 181 -39.47 -27.71 26.86
C ALA A 181 -40.33 -26.62 27.52
N ASP A 182 -41.54 -26.51 26.99
CA ASP A 182 -42.78 -26.11 27.65
C ASP A 182 -43.12 -24.63 27.90
N VAL A 183 -44.34 -24.31 27.40
CA VAL A 183 -45.32 -23.32 27.86
C VAL A 183 -45.33 -21.92 27.23
N SER A 184 -46.15 -21.83 26.17
CA SER A 184 -47.28 -20.90 25.94
C SER A 184 -47.14 -19.36 25.92
N THR A 185 -47.66 -18.81 24.80
CA THR A 185 -48.48 -17.58 24.60
C THR A 185 -47.78 -16.20 24.40
N PRO A 186 -48.41 -15.28 23.62
CA PRO A 186 -47.76 -14.59 22.50
C PRO A 186 -47.80 -13.05 22.56
N ASP A 187 -47.14 -12.45 21.56
CA ASP A 187 -47.28 -11.10 20.98
C ASP A 187 -47.00 -9.85 21.85
N SER A 188 -45.87 -9.20 21.57
CA SER A 188 -45.70 -7.75 21.77
C SER A 188 -44.74 -7.17 20.73
N GLU A 189 -45.27 -6.27 19.92
CA GLU A 189 -44.62 -5.46 18.89
C GLU A 189 -43.70 -4.41 19.53
N ILE A 190 -42.42 -4.38 19.14
CA ILE A 190 -41.49 -3.29 19.53
C ILE A 190 -40.60 -2.94 18.33
N ASN A 191 -40.89 -1.81 17.69
CA ASN A 191 -39.97 -1.10 16.81
C ASN A 191 -38.88 -0.42 17.66
N LEU A 192 -37.59 -0.68 17.41
CA LEU A 192 -36.53 0.22 17.86
C LEU A 192 -35.40 0.37 16.84
N THR A 193 -35.34 1.60 16.36
CA THR A 193 -34.31 2.38 15.66
C THR A 193 -32.84 2.00 15.86
N ASN A 194 -32.11 2.02 14.73
CA ASN A 194 -30.70 2.33 14.52
C ASN A 194 -29.83 2.60 15.76
N VAL A 195 -28.84 1.73 16.00
CA VAL A 195 -27.65 2.05 16.80
C VAL A 195 -26.41 1.75 15.96
N THR A 196 -25.77 2.82 15.49
CA THR A 196 -24.43 2.79 14.88
C THR A 196 -23.42 2.81 16.01
N ASP A 197 -22.90 1.64 16.41
CA ASP A 197 -21.82 1.55 17.38
C ASP A 197 -20.48 1.92 16.70
N ILE A 198 -20.10 3.19 16.81
CA ILE A 198 -18.77 3.67 16.46
C ILE A 198 -17.82 3.20 17.56
N ILE A 199 -17.00 2.19 17.25
CA ILE A 199 -15.90 1.75 18.10
C ILE A 199 -14.88 2.88 18.20
N ARG A 200 -15.03 3.73 19.21
CA ARG A 200 -14.07 4.78 19.57
C ARG A 200 -12.93 4.10 20.32
N VAL A 201 -11.87 3.72 19.61
CA VAL A 201 -10.63 3.25 20.25
C VAL A 201 -10.14 4.38 21.16
N PRO A 202 -10.08 4.19 22.49
CA PRO A 202 -9.66 5.23 23.39
C PRO A 202 -8.18 5.52 23.12
N VAL A 203 -7.87 6.79 22.86
CA VAL A 203 -6.49 7.31 22.65
C VAL A 203 -5.52 6.80 23.73
N PHE A 204 -6.02 6.51 24.93
CA PHE A 204 -5.28 5.88 26.03
C PHE A 204 -4.62 4.54 25.67
N ASN A 205 -5.25 3.67 24.87
CA ASN A 205 -4.64 2.39 24.46
C ASN A 205 -3.44 2.59 23.54
N ILE A 206 -3.49 3.60 22.68
CA ILE A 206 -2.36 3.95 21.80
C ILE A 206 -1.21 4.50 22.64
N VAL A 207 -1.50 5.36 23.63
CA VAL A 207 -0.48 5.90 24.54
C VAL A 207 0.18 4.80 25.37
N ILE A 208 -0.56 3.81 25.87
CA ILE A 208 0.00 2.68 26.63
C ILE A 208 0.90 1.81 25.74
N LEU A 209 0.49 1.51 24.50
CA LEU A 209 1.31 0.72 23.58
C LEU A 209 2.62 1.44 23.21
N LEU A 210 2.55 2.75 22.97
CA LEU A 210 3.73 3.55 22.69
C LEU A 210 4.64 3.68 23.91
N ALA A 211 4.10 3.92 25.11
CA ALA A 211 4.87 3.99 26.35
C ALA A 211 5.52 2.64 26.71
N GLY A 212 4.80 1.53 26.57
CA GLY A 212 5.30 0.19 26.84
C GLY A 212 6.42 -0.23 25.88
N GLY A 213 6.28 0.08 24.58
CA GLY A 213 7.34 -0.12 23.59
C GLY A 213 8.57 0.75 23.86
N PHE A 214 8.38 1.93 24.45
CA PHE A 214 9.48 2.83 24.81
C PHE A 214 10.30 2.32 26.01
N LEU A 215 9.61 1.82 27.05
CA LEU A 215 10.25 1.27 28.23
C LEU A 215 11.05 0.00 27.93
N SER A 216 10.54 -0.87 27.06
CA SER A 216 11.26 -2.10 26.68
C SER A 216 12.54 -1.80 25.90
N LYS A 217 12.50 -0.88 24.93
CA LYS A 217 13.70 -0.44 24.22
C LYS A 217 14.70 0.26 25.15
N SER A 218 14.24 1.16 26.00
CA SER A 218 15.10 1.88 26.95
C SER A 218 15.80 0.94 27.93
N LEU A 219 15.13 -0.14 28.37
CA LEU A 219 15.71 -1.13 29.27
C LEU A 219 16.79 -1.96 28.57
N VAL A 220 16.56 -2.39 27.33
CA VAL A 220 17.57 -3.10 26.51
C VAL A 220 18.81 -2.23 26.31
N PHE A 221 18.65 -0.95 25.95
CA PHE A 221 19.78 -0.04 25.80
C PHE A 221 20.52 0.21 27.12
N SER A 222 19.79 0.33 28.24
CA SER A 222 20.39 0.53 29.56
C SER A 222 21.22 -0.69 29.99
N VAL A 223 20.73 -1.90 29.74
CA VAL A 223 21.48 -3.15 30.00
C VAL A 223 22.70 -3.22 29.09
N LEU A 224 22.56 -2.95 27.80
CA LEU A 224 23.68 -2.97 26.85
C LEU A 224 24.76 -1.96 27.27
N PHE A 225 24.36 -0.73 27.64
CA PHE A 225 25.27 0.31 28.10
C PHE A 225 25.96 -0.05 29.42
N ALA A 226 25.26 -0.68 30.37
CA ALA A 226 25.85 -1.16 31.60
C ALA A 226 26.87 -2.29 31.36
N VAL A 227 26.60 -3.19 30.41
CA VAL A 227 27.54 -4.24 29.99
C VAL A 227 28.76 -3.60 29.33
N THR A 228 28.58 -2.66 28.40
CA THR A 228 29.69 -1.95 27.76
C THR A 228 30.54 -1.18 28.77
N LEU A 229 29.93 -0.47 29.73
CA LEU A 229 30.67 0.23 30.78
C LEU A 229 31.48 -0.72 31.67
N ARG A 230 30.94 -1.92 32.00
CA ARG A 230 31.70 -2.92 32.77
C ARG A 230 32.84 -3.54 31.96
N SER A 231 32.71 -3.67 30.65
CA SER A 231 33.77 -4.19 29.78
C SER A 231 34.95 -3.21 29.59
N PHE A 232 34.77 -1.92 29.92
CA PHE A 232 35.81 -0.89 29.81
C PHE A 232 36.38 -0.41 31.16
N VAL A 233 36.05 -1.07 32.27
CA VAL A 233 36.78 -0.89 33.53
C VAL A 233 37.89 -1.95 33.59
N PRO A 234 39.17 -1.55 33.67
CA PRO A 234 40.29 -2.48 33.74
C PRO A 234 40.32 -3.32 35.02
#